data_AF-A0A9X4KMI8-F1
#
_entry.id   AF-A0A9X4KMI8-F1
#
_cell.length_a   1.000
_cell.length_b   1.000
_cell.length_c   1.000
_cell.angle_alpha   90.00
_cell.angle_beta   90.00
_cell.angle_gamma   90.00
#
_symmetry.space_group_name_H-M   'P 1'
#
loop_
_entity.id
_entity.type
_entity.pdbx_description
1 polymer ?
#
loop_
_entity_poly.entity_id
_entity_poly.type
_entity_poly.pdbx_seq_one_letter_code
_entity_poly.pdbx_strand_id
1 'polypeptide(L)'
;MIVPVFCGFGPARRTTISAIAATSRAGVWIAALAGALLAAVFLGCGLRRWIARPLEAMGRSAREIAGGDLDVALPDSRIREIAEVRDGFEAMLAGLRQSLAEREAFEEERRFFIGAIAHDLRTPLFALRGYLEGLEQGIAASPEQAKNTSPYVRTRPASWTA
;
A
#
# COMPACT_ATOMS: atom_id res chain seq x y z
N MET A 1 28.01 -108.69 -36.48
CA MET A 1 27.67 -107.86 -37.66
C MET A 1 27.04 -106.57 -37.12
N ILE A 2 27.87 -105.57 -36.80
CA ILE A 2 28.04 -104.26 -37.47
C ILE A 2 27.06 -103.17 -36.96
N VAL A 3 27.67 -102.11 -36.42
CA VAL A 3 27.22 -100.83 -35.83
C VAL A 3 27.00 -99.82 -37.01
N PRO A 4 26.18 -98.73 -36.98
CA PRO A 4 26.46 -97.59 -36.10
C PRO A 4 25.36 -96.65 -35.56
N VAL A 5 25.75 -96.07 -34.41
CA VAL A 5 25.56 -94.72 -33.88
C VAL A 5 25.15 -93.67 -34.91
N PHE A 6 24.12 -92.86 -34.62
CA PHE A 6 24.17 -91.42 -34.92
C PHE A 6 23.38 -90.57 -33.91
N CYS A 7 24.06 -89.49 -33.55
CA CYS A 7 23.71 -88.37 -32.70
C CYS A 7 22.48 -87.60 -33.21
N GLY A 8 21.60 -87.15 -32.31
CA GLY A 8 20.42 -86.34 -32.63
C GLY A 8 20.18 -85.27 -31.56
N PHE A 9 20.97 -84.21 -31.65
CA PHE A 9 21.02 -83.02 -30.80
C PHE A 9 19.72 -82.20 -30.93
N GLY A 10 18.81 -82.25 -29.95
CA GLY A 10 17.64 -81.37 -29.90
C GLY A 10 17.96 -80.11 -29.09
N PRO A 11 17.92 -78.90 -29.67
CA PRO A 11 18.38 -77.71 -28.98
C PRO A 11 17.42 -77.28 -27.86
N ALA A 12 18.04 -76.87 -26.78
CA ALA A 12 17.45 -76.18 -25.66
C ALA A 12 17.13 -74.71 -26.00
N ARG A 13 16.29 -74.11 -25.15
CA ARG A 13 16.29 -72.70 -24.70
C ARG A 13 15.62 -71.64 -25.59
N ARG A 14 14.60 -71.03 -24.95
CA ARG A 14 14.36 -69.58 -24.79
C ARG A 14 14.14 -68.76 -26.07
N THR A 15 12.87 -68.56 -26.43
CA THR A 15 12.46 -67.50 -27.38
C THR A 15 11.14 -66.84 -26.95
N THR A 16 11.11 -66.20 -25.77
CA THR A 16 10.02 -65.28 -25.38
C THR A 16 10.52 -64.01 -24.67
N ILE A 17 11.77 -63.59 -24.89
CA ILE A 17 12.32 -62.33 -24.30
C ILE A 17 13.10 -61.52 -25.34
N SER A 18 12.57 -61.32 -26.55
CA SER A 18 13.13 -60.35 -27.51
C SER A 18 12.15 -59.26 -27.94
N ALA A 19 10.92 -59.23 -27.39
CA ALA A 19 9.92 -58.22 -27.73
C ALA A 19 10.02 -56.91 -26.89
N ILE A 20 11.10 -56.69 -26.12
CA ILE A 20 11.27 -55.48 -25.30
C ILE A 20 12.26 -54.47 -25.92
N ALA A 21 13.01 -54.83 -26.97
CA ALA A 21 14.08 -53.97 -27.49
C ALA A 21 13.93 -53.57 -28.97
N ALA A 22 12.71 -53.50 -29.50
CA ALA A 22 12.46 -52.77 -30.74
C ALA A 22 12.12 -51.31 -30.42
N THR A 23 13.10 -50.55 -29.89
CA THR A 23 12.99 -49.10 -29.81
C THR A 23 13.02 -48.55 -31.23
N SER A 24 11.85 -48.49 -31.87
CA SER A 24 11.68 -47.79 -33.13
C SER A 24 12.13 -46.33 -32.93
N ARG A 25 12.85 -45.75 -33.91
CA ARG A 25 13.31 -44.34 -33.84
C ARG A 25 12.16 -43.39 -33.49
N ALA A 26 10.94 -43.72 -33.89
CA ALA A 26 9.71 -43.01 -33.53
C ALA A 26 9.42 -43.01 -32.01
N GLY A 27 9.64 -44.12 -31.30
CA GLY A 27 9.43 -44.20 -29.85
C GLY A 27 10.32 -43.25 -29.05
N VAL A 28 11.57 -43.05 -29.48
CA VAL A 28 12.50 -42.09 -28.87
C VAL A 28 11.98 -40.66 -29.01
N TRP A 29 11.53 -40.28 -30.21
CA TRP A 29 10.97 -38.95 -30.46
C TRP A 29 9.68 -38.70 -29.69
N ILE A 30 8.78 -39.69 -29.61
CA ILE A 30 7.54 -39.59 -28.85
C ILE A 30 7.85 -39.38 -27.35
N ALA A 31 8.77 -40.16 -26.80
CA ALA A 31 9.19 -40.00 -25.40
C ALA A 31 9.85 -38.63 -25.15
N ALA A 32 10.70 -38.16 -26.07
CA ALA A 32 11.32 -36.85 -25.98
C ALA A 32 10.30 -35.70 -26.01
N LEU A 33 9.32 -35.76 -26.92
CA LEU A 33 8.25 -34.76 -27.02
C LEU A 33 7.35 -34.78 -25.78
N ALA A 34 6.99 -35.95 -25.28
CA ALA A 34 6.22 -36.08 -24.05
C ALA A 34 6.98 -35.51 -22.84
N GLY A 35 8.28 -35.79 -22.72
CA GLY A 35 9.14 -35.23 -21.69
C GLY A 35 9.25 -33.70 -21.78
N ALA A 36 9.44 -33.16 -22.98
CA ALA A 36 9.48 -31.72 -23.21
C ALA A 36 8.16 -31.04 -22.85
N LEU A 37 7.02 -31.63 -23.22
CA LEU A 37 5.70 -31.13 -22.86
C LEU A 37 5.51 -31.11 -21.33
N LEU A 38 5.86 -32.21 -20.65
CA LEU A 38 5.78 -32.28 -19.19
C LEU A 38 6.67 -31.24 -18.52
N ALA A 39 7.90 -31.06 -19.00
CA ALA A 39 8.81 -30.04 -18.48
C ALA A 39 8.25 -28.62 -18.68
N ALA A 40 7.66 -28.33 -19.84
CA ALA A 40 7.03 -27.04 -20.13
C ALA A 40 5.84 -26.76 -19.20
N VAL A 41 4.98 -27.76 -18.97
CA VAL A 41 3.85 -27.64 -18.04
C VAL A 41 4.36 -27.42 -16.61
N PHE A 42 5.36 -28.19 -16.17
CA PHE A 42 5.92 -28.07 -14.82
C PHE A 42 6.56 -26.69 -14.59
N LEU A 43 7.32 -26.20 -15.57
CA LEU A 43 7.92 -24.87 -15.55
C LEU A 43 6.85 -23.77 -15.53
N GLY A 44 5.82 -23.88 -16.38
CA GLY A 44 4.70 -22.94 -16.42
C GLY A 44 3.92 -22.89 -15.10
N CYS A 45 3.64 -24.06 -14.50
CA CYS A 45 3.00 -24.14 -13.20
C CYS A 45 3.87 -23.54 -12.09
N GLY A 46 5.19 -23.80 -12.11
CA GLY A 46 6.16 -23.22 -11.19
C GLY A 46 6.20 -21.70 -11.30
N LEU A 47 6.37 -21.16 -12.52
CA LEU A 47 6.39 -19.72 -12.79
C LEU A 47 5.11 -19.05 -12.32
N ARG A 48 3.96 -19.64 -12.63
CA ARG A 48 2.68 -19.10 -12.18
C ARG A 48 2.58 -19.07 -10.66
N ARG A 49 2.99 -20.15 -9.97
CA ARG A 49 2.83 -20.25 -8.52
C ARG A 49 3.81 -19.38 -7.75
N TRP A 50 5.02 -19.16 -8.26
CA TRP A 50 6.08 -18.45 -7.54
C TRP A 50 6.24 -16.98 -7.96
N ILE A 51 5.83 -16.61 -9.19
CA ILE A 51 5.97 -15.24 -9.69
C ILE A 51 4.60 -14.61 -9.98
N ALA A 52 3.80 -15.20 -10.86
CA ALA A 52 2.57 -14.53 -11.31
C ALA A 52 1.54 -14.35 -10.18
N ARG A 53 1.29 -15.40 -9.38
CA ARG A 53 0.29 -15.32 -8.29
C ARG A 53 0.64 -14.30 -7.20
N PRO A 54 1.89 -14.22 -6.68
CA PRO A 54 2.27 -13.15 -5.75
C PRO A 54 2.11 -11.76 -6.33
N LEU A 55 2.48 -11.53 -7.60
CA LEU A 55 2.33 -10.23 -8.26
C LEU A 55 0.87 -9.85 -8.47
N GLU A 56 0.02 -10.79 -8.88
CA GLU A 56 -1.44 -10.58 -8.96
C GLU A 56 -2.03 -10.23 -7.59
N ALA A 57 -1.56 -10.88 -6.53
CA ALA A 57 -1.98 -10.58 -5.16
C ALA A 57 -1.55 -9.17 -4.74
N MET A 58 -0.30 -8.77 -5.00
CA MET A 58 0.19 -7.41 -4.75
C MET A 58 -0.64 -6.37 -5.51
N GLY A 59 -0.95 -6.63 -6.78
CA GLY A 59 -1.79 -5.75 -7.58
C GLY A 59 -3.24 -5.64 -7.09
N ARG A 60 -3.77 -6.66 -6.39
CA ARG A 60 -5.07 -6.56 -5.72
C ARG A 60 -4.98 -5.69 -4.47
N SER A 61 -3.99 -5.92 -3.60
CA SER A 61 -3.77 -5.09 -2.41
C SER A 61 -3.59 -3.61 -2.80
N ALA A 62 -2.82 -3.32 -3.85
CA ALA A 62 -2.64 -1.96 -4.36
C ALA A 62 -3.97 -1.28 -4.76
N ARG A 63 -4.93 -2.02 -5.31
CA ARG A 63 -6.27 -1.49 -5.65
C ARG A 63 -7.13 -1.25 -4.41
N GLU A 64 -7.03 -2.10 -3.41
CA GLU A 64 -7.72 -1.92 -2.11
C GLU A 64 -7.19 -0.66 -1.41
N ILE A 65 -5.87 -0.48 -1.39
CA ILE A 65 -5.18 0.73 -0.90
C ILE A 65 -5.63 1.98 -1.67
N ALA A 66 -5.70 1.90 -3.00
CA ALA A 66 -6.21 3.00 -3.82
C ALA A 66 -7.70 3.30 -3.56
N GLY A 67 -8.47 2.33 -3.07
CA GLY A 67 -9.85 2.48 -2.60
C GLY A 67 -9.96 3.11 -1.21
N GLY A 68 -8.83 3.37 -0.53
CA GLY A 68 -8.78 3.97 0.79
C GLY A 68 -8.65 2.98 1.95
N ASP A 69 -8.60 1.67 1.67
CA ASP A 69 -8.35 0.66 2.70
C ASP A 69 -6.84 0.53 2.93
N LEU A 70 -6.35 1.10 4.04
CA LEU A 70 -4.93 1.04 4.38
C LEU A 70 -4.57 -0.18 5.21
N ASP A 71 -5.53 -0.91 5.78
CA ASP A 71 -5.29 -2.03 6.69
C ASP A 71 -5.28 -3.38 5.96
N VAL A 72 -4.70 -3.35 4.76
CA VAL A 72 -4.55 -4.51 3.88
C VAL A 72 -3.29 -5.29 4.23
N ALA A 73 -3.42 -6.61 4.39
CA ALA A 73 -2.28 -7.49 4.56
C ALA A 73 -1.59 -7.75 3.20
N LEU A 74 -0.32 -7.36 3.09
CA LEU A 74 0.46 -7.62 1.90
C LEU A 74 0.87 -9.11 1.80
N PRO A 75 0.80 -9.74 0.62
CA PRO A 75 1.15 -11.15 0.44
C PRO A 75 2.65 -11.39 0.59
N ASP A 76 2.99 -12.50 1.26
CA ASP A 76 4.37 -12.96 1.36
C ASP A 76 4.83 -13.71 0.11
N SER A 77 6.11 -13.54 -0.23
CA SER A 77 6.76 -14.28 -1.31
C SER A 77 8.08 -14.88 -0.84
N ARG A 78 8.44 -16.05 -1.40
CA ARG A 78 9.75 -16.68 -1.17
C ARG A 78 10.85 -16.07 -2.04
N ILE A 79 10.48 -15.39 -3.12
CA ILE A 79 11.43 -14.73 -4.02
C ILE A 79 11.79 -13.39 -3.39
N ARG A 80 13.07 -13.20 -3.12
CA ARG A 80 13.62 -12.01 -2.45
C ARG A 80 13.24 -10.72 -3.19
N GLU A 81 13.35 -10.70 -4.52
CA GLU A 81 13.05 -9.53 -5.35
C GLU A 81 11.56 -9.14 -5.25
N ILE A 82 10.66 -10.11 -5.04
CA ILE A 82 9.23 -9.82 -4.81
C ILE A 82 9.00 -9.34 -3.38
N ALA A 83 9.72 -9.91 -2.40
CA ALA A 83 9.67 -9.44 -1.02
C ALA A 83 10.16 -7.99 -0.88
N GLU A 84 11.18 -7.59 -1.63
CA GLU A 84 11.67 -6.21 -1.66
C GLU A 84 10.60 -5.24 -2.18
N VAL A 85 9.84 -5.63 -3.21
CA VAL A 85 8.69 -4.85 -3.69
C VAL A 85 7.60 -4.73 -2.62
N ARG A 86 7.30 -5.83 -1.91
CA ARG A 86 6.36 -5.82 -0.78
C ARG A 86 6.81 -4.83 0.30
N ASP A 87 8.09 -4.85 0.66
CA ASP A 87 8.64 -3.97 1.69
C ASP A 87 8.57 -2.49 1.28
N GLY A 88 8.78 -2.19 -0.01
CA GLY A 88 8.54 -0.85 -0.56
C GLY A 88 7.07 -0.41 -0.46
N PHE A 89 6.12 -1.33 -0.70
CA PHE A 89 4.69 -1.07 -0.52
C PHE A 89 4.33 -0.83 0.95
N GLU A 90 4.91 -1.59 1.88
CA GLU A 90 4.70 -1.39 3.32
C GLU A 90 5.18 -0.02 3.77
N ALA A 91 6.36 0.41 3.31
CA ALA A 91 6.89 1.75 3.60
C ALA A 91 5.97 2.86 3.04
N MET A 92 5.44 2.68 1.84
CA MET A 92 4.45 3.60 1.26
C MET A 92 3.18 3.66 2.11
N LEU A 93 2.69 2.52 2.60
CA LEU A 93 1.53 2.43 3.48
C LEU A 93 1.75 3.15 4.80
N ALA A 94 2.90 2.94 5.44
CA ALA A 94 3.28 3.64 6.65
C ALA A 94 3.30 5.16 6.44
N GLY A 95 3.90 5.64 5.34
CA GLY A 95 3.93 7.05 5.00
C GLY A 95 2.55 7.66 4.74
N LEU A 96 1.66 6.91 4.09
CA LEU A 96 0.29 7.36 3.83
C LEU A 96 -0.53 7.46 5.13
N ARG A 97 -0.44 6.46 6.01
CA ARG A 97 -1.08 6.49 7.33
C ARG A 97 -0.58 7.67 8.16
N GLN A 98 0.72 7.91 8.18
CA GLN A 98 1.30 9.05 8.88
C GLN A 98 0.79 10.38 8.31
N SER A 99 0.76 10.53 6.99
CA SER A 99 0.27 11.74 6.33
C SER A 99 -1.20 12.03 6.63
N LEU A 100 -2.03 10.99 6.77
CA LEU A 100 -3.42 11.13 7.16
C LEU A 100 -3.56 11.55 8.63
N ALA A 101 -2.82 10.90 9.54
CA ALA A 101 -2.82 11.27 10.95
C ALA A 101 -2.36 12.73 11.16
N GLU A 102 -1.32 13.17 10.44
CA GLU A 102 -0.86 14.56 10.49
C GLU A 102 -1.93 15.53 9.97
N ARG A 103 -2.62 15.19 8.86
CA ARG A 103 -3.72 16.01 8.35
C ARG A 103 -4.87 16.14 9.34
N GLU A 104 -5.26 15.05 9.98
CA GLU A 104 -6.31 15.06 11.00
C GLU A 104 -5.93 15.97 12.18
N ALA A 105 -4.70 15.84 12.68
CA ALA A 105 -4.18 16.70 13.74
C ALA A 105 -4.18 18.20 13.34
N PHE A 106 -3.74 18.52 12.12
CA PHE A 106 -3.77 19.89 11.60
C PHE A 106 -5.20 20.43 11.46
N GLU A 107 -6.15 19.60 11.06
CA GLU A 107 -7.54 20.01 10.98
C GLU A 107 -8.16 20.28 12.36
N GLU A 108 -7.82 19.48 13.36
CA GLU A 108 -8.25 19.71 14.74
C GLU A 108 -7.68 21.01 15.29
N GLU A 109 -6.37 21.24 15.12
CA GLU A 109 -5.72 22.48 15.55
C GLU A 109 -6.33 23.69 14.84
N ARG A 110 -6.56 23.61 13.53
CA ARG A 110 -7.20 24.67 12.76
C ARG A 110 -8.61 24.97 13.27
N ARG A 111 -9.41 23.94 13.57
CA ARG A 111 -10.77 24.10 14.12
C ARG A 111 -10.73 24.77 15.49
N PHE A 112 -9.81 24.34 16.35
CA PHE A 112 -9.61 24.94 17.67
C PHE A 112 -9.22 26.42 17.56
N PHE A 113 -8.25 26.75 16.71
CA PHE A 113 -7.78 28.12 16.51
C PHE A 113 -8.88 29.06 15.99
N ILE A 114 -9.67 28.62 15.00
CA ILE A 114 -10.81 29.40 14.51
C ILE A 114 -11.84 29.62 15.62
N GLY A 115 -12.12 28.59 16.43
CA GLY A 115 -13.03 28.70 17.56
C GLY A 115 -12.58 29.72 18.60
N ALA A 116 -11.29 29.71 18.96
CA ALA A 116 -10.70 30.65 19.89
C ALA A 116 -10.79 32.10 19.37
N ILE A 117 -10.41 32.36 18.11
CA ILE A 117 -10.51 33.70 17.51
C ILE A 117 -11.96 34.18 17.45
N ALA A 118 -12.89 33.31 17.02
CA ALA A 118 -14.29 33.69 16.91
C ALA A 118 -14.89 34.09 18.28
N HIS A 119 -14.49 33.41 19.35
CA HIS A 119 -14.85 33.78 20.71
C HIS A 119 -14.30 35.15 21.08
N ASP A 120 -13.01 35.39 20.82
CA ASP A 120 -12.35 36.65 21.20
C ASP A 120 -12.82 37.85 20.39
N LEU A 121 -13.20 37.66 19.11
CA LEU A 121 -13.78 38.70 18.26
C LEU A 121 -15.24 39.03 18.62
N ARG A 122 -15.98 38.11 19.24
CA ARG A 122 -17.37 38.35 19.67
C ARG A 122 -17.42 39.51 20.66
N THR A 123 -16.53 39.54 21.64
CA THR A 123 -16.49 40.56 22.70
C THR A 123 -16.36 42.00 22.17
N PRO A 124 -15.34 42.35 21.37
CA PRO A 124 -15.23 43.71 20.82
C PRO A 124 -16.36 44.05 19.85
N LEU A 125 -16.87 43.09 19.06
CA LEU A 125 -18.01 43.34 18.18
C LEU A 125 -19.30 43.63 18.93
N PHE A 126 -19.56 42.92 20.04
CA PHE A 126 -20.69 43.21 20.93
C PHE A 126 -20.56 44.60 21.56
N ALA A 127 -19.35 44.98 22.01
CA ALA A 127 -19.09 46.31 22.52
C ALA A 127 -19.35 47.39 21.45
N LEU A 128 -18.82 47.21 20.24
CA LEU A 128 -19.03 48.14 19.11
C LEU A 128 -20.52 48.28 18.77
N ARG A 129 -21.26 47.17 18.75
CA ARG A 129 -22.70 47.18 18.51
C ARG A 129 -23.45 47.93 19.62
N GLY A 130 -23.09 47.71 20.88
CA GLY A 130 -23.67 48.47 22.00
C GLY A 130 -23.39 49.98 21.91
N TYR A 131 -22.20 50.37 21.44
CA TYR A 131 -21.89 51.78 21.16
C TYR A 131 -22.78 52.37 20.04
N LEU A 132 -22.97 51.63 18.94
CA LEU A 132 -23.83 52.07 17.83
C LEU A 132 -25.30 52.18 18.25
N GLU A 133 -25.82 51.20 19.00
CA GLU A 133 -27.19 51.23 19.55
C GLU A 133 -27.38 52.39 20.56
N GLY A 134 -26.37 52.69 21.38
CA GLY A 134 -26.39 53.83 22.31
C GLY A 134 -26.36 55.21 21.63
N LEU A 135 -25.71 55.30 20.46
CA LEU A 135 -25.76 56.48 19.60
C LEU A 135 -27.15 56.64 18.95
N GLU A 136 -27.73 55.55 18.47
CA GLU A 136 -29.05 55.54 17.81
C GLU A 136 -30.19 55.88 18.78
N GLN A 137 -30.10 55.43 20.04
CA GLN A 137 -31.08 55.75 21.10
C GLN A 137 -30.91 57.16 21.69
N GLY A 138 -29.94 57.96 21.22
CA GLY A 138 -29.69 59.33 21.69
C GLY A 138 -29.08 59.43 23.10
N ILE A 139 -28.68 58.30 23.70
CA ILE A 139 -28.15 58.22 25.08
C ILE A 139 -26.71 58.74 25.17
N ALA A 140 -25.97 58.72 24.05
CA ALA A 140 -24.59 59.23 23.96
C ALA A 140 -24.47 60.77 24.09
N ALA A 141 -25.59 61.49 24.29
CA ALA A 141 -25.62 62.94 24.48
C ALA A 141 -25.91 63.37 25.94
N SER A 142 -25.66 62.53 26.94
CA SER A 142 -25.67 62.99 28.36
C SER A 142 -24.26 63.39 28.82
N PRO A 143 -24.03 64.66 29.21
CA PRO A 143 -22.71 65.23 29.48
C PRO A 143 -22.00 64.71 30.76
N GLU A 144 -22.57 63.76 31.50
CA GLU A 144 -21.94 63.27 32.74
C GLU A 144 -20.83 62.21 32.54
N GLN A 145 -20.83 61.43 31.45
CA GLN A 145 -19.82 60.36 31.25
C GLN A 145 -18.50 60.85 30.64
N ALA A 146 -18.47 62.04 30.05
CA ALA A 146 -17.25 62.64 29.49
C ALA A 146 -16.19 62.99 30.56
N LYS A 147 -16.55 62.97 31.85
CA LYS A 147 -15.64 63.30 32.96
C LYS A 147 -14.78 62.15 33.47
N ASN A 148 -15.00 60.90 33.04
CA ASN A 148 -14.20 59.75 33.50
C ASN A 148 -13.30 59.12 32.41
N THR A 149 -13.18 59.76 31.25
CA THR A 149 -12.21 59.33 30.23
C THR A 149 -10.82 59.85 30.61
N SER A 150 -10.13 59.00 31.36
CA SER A 150 -8.81 59.18 31.95
C SER A 150 -7.69 59.59 30.95
N PRO A 151 -6.74 60.47 31.36
CA PRO A 151 -5.75 61.12 30.51
C PRO A 151 -4.50 60.27 30.26
N TYR A 152 -4.59 59.25 29.41
CA TYR A 152 -3.42 58.47 28.96
C TYR A 152 -2.99 58.81 27.52
N VAL A 153 -2.87 60.09 27.19
CA VAL A 153 -1.97 60.53 26.10
C VAL A 153 -0.64 60.91 26.76
N ARG A 154 0.16 59.90 27.08
CA ARG A 154 1.54 60.11 27.50
C ARG A 154 2.37 60.35 26.24
N THR A 155 2.68 61.61 25.97
CA THR A 155 3.70 61.98 24.99
C THR A 155 5.03 61.30 25.39
N ARG A 156 5.61 60.49 24.49
CA ARG A 156 7.00 60.06 24.64
C ARG A 156 7.90 61.27 24.35
N PRO A 157 8.81 61.67 25.24
CA PRO A 157 9.86 62.58 24.86
C PRO A 157 10.85 61.87 23.93
N ALA A 158 11.23 62.55 22.86
CA ALA A 158 12.29 62.14 21.96
C ALA A 158 13.64 62.28 22.65
N SER A 159 14.34 61.16 22.85
CA SER A 159 15.78 61.18 23.08
C SER A 159 16.38 59.83 22.64
N TRP A 160 16.84 59.79 21.39
CA TRP A 160 17.87 58.86 20.93
C TRP A 160 18.84 59.65 20.05
N THR A 161 19.85 60.21 20.71
CA THR A 161 21.11 60.63 20.10
C THR A 161 22.21 59.87 20.82
N ALA A 162 22.90 59.00 20.07
CA ALA A 162 24.23 58.41 20.25
C ALA A 162 24.21 56.93 19.85
#